data_AF-A0A7W0TWX0-F1
#
_entry.id   AF-A0A7W0TWX0-F1
#
_cell.length_a   1.000
_cell.length_b   1.000
_cell.length_c   1.000
_cell.angle_alpha   90.00
_cell.angle_beta   90.00
_cell.angle_gamma   90.00
#
_symmetry.space_group_name_H-M   'P 1'
#
loop_
_entity.id
_entity.type
_entity.pdbx_description
1 polymer ?
#
loop_
_entity_poly.entity_id
_entity_poly.type
_entity_poly.pdbx_seq_one_letter_code
_entity_poly.pdbx_strand_id
1 'polypeptide(L)'
;MFQIVGKTTINDITISGGRSPNNAGGILNNGGAFLTLNDTTVTDNQALGTQQDTGHGGGIYNASGATLTLNRSTVSANKAVTLGSGGGIYNEGGTVALNDSTVSGNTATDGFGGGIESFSGPLTLNRSTVSANKGYSGGGISSSTDLTGKTTTIRNSTISGNTAEVRGGGIYNSDGLTALEYSTITNNTATLSGNGSGVASRGDNATKTEVLSSIVSANLNTDVDFVLGTANTFVSRGFNRIGDGNATAAFNKPGDQSLVMVPGLGPLANNGGPTQTHAVLKGSSAIDRGAVNGCPKTDQRGTRRPQNGDGKGTSRCDIGAYEKKAVR
;
A
#
# COMPACT_ATOMS: atom_id res chain seq x y z
N MET A 1 -16.64 -0.32 20.08
CA MET A 1 -15.29 -0.86 19.88
C MET A 1 -15.25 -2.29 20.40
N PHE A 2 -14.76 -3.24 19.59
CA PHE A 2 -14.45 -4.61 20.02
C PHE A 2 -13.03 -4.68 20.57
N GLN A 3 -12.83 -5.31 21.72
CA GLN A 3 -11.50 -5.54 22.29
C GLN A 3 -11.13 -7.02 22.20
N ILE A 4 -10.02 -7.31 21.53
CA ILE A 4 -9.50 -8.66 21.36
C ILE A 4 -8.31 -8.86 22.28
N VAL A 5 -8.33 -9.89 23.13
CA VAL A 5 -7.29 -10.17 24.14
C VAL A 5 -6.63 -11.55 23.98
N GLY A 6 -7.01 -12.28 22.94
CA GLY A 6 -6.54 -13.64 22.68
C GLY A 6 -6.68 -14.01 21.21
N LYS A 7 -6.71 -15.31 20.91
CA LYS A 7 -6.89 -15.79 19.53
C LYS A 7 -8.36 -15.74 19.14
N THR A 8 -8.67 -14.90 18.16
CA THR A 8 -10.04 -14.67 17.68
C THR A 8 -10.09 -14.75 16.16
N THR A 9 -11.10 -15.43 15.64
CA THR A 9 -11.42 -15.47 14.21
C THR A 9 -12.83 -14.96 14.02
N ILE A 10 -12.97 -13.98 13.14
CA ILE A 10 -14.23 -13.34 12.78
C ILE A 10 -14.44 -13.59 11.29
N ASN A 11 -15.62 -14.10 10.93
CA ASN A 11 -15.98 -14.42 9.55
C ASN A 11 -17.28 -13.73 9.18
N ASP A 12 -17.36 -13.18 7.97
CA ASP A 12 -18.62 -12.79 7.33
C ASP A 12 -19.48 -11.77 8.12
N ILE A 13 -18.84 -10.84 8.84
CA ILE A 13 -19.57 -9.78 9.56
C ILE A 13 -19.18 -8.37 9.10
N THR A 14 -20.03 -7.40 9.46
CA THR A 14 -19.71 -5.98 9.37
C THR A 14 -19.58 -5.39 10.78
N ILE A 15 -18.49 -4.65 11.00
CA ILE A 15 -18.22 -3.88 12.22
C ILE A 15 -18.22 -2.40 11.85
N SER A 16 -19.23 -1.66 12.31
CA SER A 16 -19.43 -0.27 11.89
C SER A 16 -20.00 0.66 12.94
N GLY A 17 -19.82 1.97 12.71
CA GLY A 17 -20.41 3.04 13.53
C GLY A 17 -19.77 3.19 14.91
N GLY A 18 -18.66 2.50 15.18
CA GLY A 18 -17.93 2.64 16.42
C GLY A 18 -17.30 4.03 16.56
N ARG A 19 -17.48 4.67 17.72
CA ARG A 19 -16.91 5.98 18.03
C ARG A 19 -16.16 5.87 19.35
N SER A 20 -14.83 5.85 19.30
CA SER A 20 -13.97 5.77 20.48
C SER A 20 -13.42 7.16 20.82
N PRO A 21 -13.44 7.60 22.09
CA PRO A 21 -12.74 8.82 22.49
C PRO A 21 -11.20 8.67 22.38
N ASN A 22 -10.70 7.44 22.33
CA ASN A 22 -9.27 7.13 22.26
C ASN A 22 -8.95 6.41 20.93
N ASN A 23 -7.94 5.54 20.93
CA ASN A 23 -7.63 4.62 19.84
C ASN A 23 -8.82 3.71 19.48
N ALA A 24 -8.74 3.11 18.28
CA ALA A 24 -9.60 2.03 17.82
C ALA A 24 -11.09 2.41 17.69
N GLY A 25 -11.50 3.01 16.58
CA GLY A 25 -12.94 3.29 16.40
C GLY A 25 -13.77 2.00 16.33
N GLY A 26 -13.30 1.00 15.59
CA GLY A 26 -13.99 -0.28 15.39
C GLY A 26 -13.43 -1.39 16.29
N ILE A 27 -12.15 -1.76 16.10
CA ILE A 27 -11.52 -2.91 16.76
C ILE A 27 -10.19 -2.50 17.39
N LEU A 28 -10.01 -2.86 18.65
CA LEU A 28 -8.73 -2.84 19.35
C LEU A 28 -8.22 -4.28 19.48
N ASN A 29 -7.13 -4.60 18.78
CA ASN A 29 -6.40 -5.85 18.94
C ASN A 29 -5.28 -5.63 19.97
N ASN A 30 -5.48 -6.09 21.20
CA ASN A 30 -4.57 -5.84 22.31
C ASN A 30 -3.25 -6.59 22.16
N GLY A 31 -2.22 -6.16 22.91
CA GLY A 31 -0.91 -6.78 22.85
C GLY A 31 -0.94 -8.29 23.12
N GLY A 32 -0.24 -9.04 22.29
CA GLY A 32 -0.21 -10.52 22.32
C GLY A 32 -1.46 -11.20 21.76
N ALA A 33 -2.48 -10.47 21.32
CA ALA A 33 -3.68 -11.05 20.72
C ALA A 33 -3.47 -11.42 19.23
N PHE A 34 -4.28 -12.36 18.76
CA PHE A 34 -4.23 -12.87 17.38
C PHE A 34 -5.61 -12.74 16.75
N LEU A 35 -5.81 -11.73 15.91
CA LEU A 35 -7.07 -11.49 15.22
C LEU A 35 -6.97 -11.93 13.76
N THR A 36 -7.87 -12.79 13.32
CA THR A 36 -8.08 -13.10 11.91
C THR A 36 -9.47 -12.64 11.50
N LEU A 37 -9.54 -11.80 10.47
CA LEU A 37 -10.76 -11.35 9.81
C LEU A 37 -10.84 -12.05 8.45
N ASN A 38 -11.89 -12.83 8.22
CA ASN A 38 -12.19 -13.43 6.92
C ASN A 38 -13.48 -12.83 6.39
N ASP A 39 -13.48 -12.37 5.15
CA ASP A 39 -14.69 -11.91 4.46
C ASP A 39 -15.48 -10.87 5.29
N THR A 40 -14.75 -10.07 6.07
CA THR A 40 -15.28 -9.14 7.08
C THR A 40 -15.12 -7.71 6.61
N THR A 41 -16.09 -6.85 6.95
CA THR A 41 -16.04 -5.42 6.67
C THR A 41 -15.90 -4.62 7.97
N VAL A 42 -14.92 -3.72 8.04
CA VAL A 42 -14.78 -2.74 9.13
C VAL A 42 -14.96 -1.35 8.53
N THR A 43 -16.11 -0.72 8.78
CA THR A 43 -16.48 0.53 8.08
C THR A 43 -17.10 1.60 8.97
N ASP A 44 -16.93 2.87 8.60
CA ASP A 44 -17.60 4.00 9.25
C ASP A 44 -17.34 4.11 10.76
N ASN A 45 -16.15 3.67 11.20
CA ASN A 45 -15.71 3.80 12.58
C ASN A 45 -14.79 5.01 12.76
N GLN A 46 -14.77 5.59 13.96
CA GLN A 46 -14.02 6.79 14.28
C GLN A 46 -13.25 6.66 15.60
N ALA A 47 -11.94 6.88 15.54
CA ALA A 47 -11.11 7.15 16.70
C ALA A 47 -11.01 8.68 16.82
N LEU A 48 -11.68 9.24 17.83
CA LEU A 48 -11.84 10.68 17.98
C LEU A 48 -10.54 11.32 18.49
N GLY A 49 -9.91 10.68 19.47
CA GLY A 49 -8.82 11.30 20.24
C GLY A 49 -9.33 12.43 21.14
N THR A 50 -8.42 12.93 21.96
CA THR A 50 -8.55 14.15 22.75
C THR A 50 -7.35 15.06 22.48
N GLN A 51 -7.30 16.23 23.11
CA GLN A 51 -6.11 17.09 23.03
C GLN A 51 -4.88 16.47 23.72
N GLN A 52 -5.08 15.45 24.56
CA GLN A 52 -4.04 14.80 25.35
C GLN A 52 -3.68 13.40 24.83
N ASP A 53 -4.61 12.73 24.14
CA ASP A 53 -4.46 11.38 23.59
C ASP A 53 -4.85 11.35 22.11
N THR A 54 -3.94 10.93 21.24
CA THR A 54 -4.18 10.82 19.80
C THR A 54 -5.10 9.63 19.50
N GLY A 55 -6.11 9.85 18.65
CA GLY A 55 -7.09 8.83 18.26
C GLY A 55 -6.62 7.98 17.08
N HIS A 56 -5.73 7.01 17.31
CA HIS A 56 -5.19 6.16 16.24
C HIS A 56 -6.11 5.01 15.83
N GLY A 57 -6.00 4.54 14.60
CA GLY A 57 -6.70 3.34 14.14
C GLY A 57 -8.20 3.59 14.05
N GLY A 58 -8.63 4.44 13.11
CA GLY A 58 -10.04 4.80 12.96
C GLY A 58 -10.93 3.58 12.80
N GLY A 59 -10.49 2.58 12.03
CA GLY A 59 -11.13 1.27 11.94
C GLY A 59 -10.55 0.29 12.95
N ILE A 60 -9.25 0.01 12.82
CA ILE A 60 -8.56 -1.02 13.60
C ILE A 60 -7.27 -0.45 14.19
N TYR A 61 -7.06 -0.69 15.48
CA TYR A 61 -5.77 -0.49 16.13
C TYR A 61 -5.18 -1.86 16.49
N ASN A 62 -3.99 -2.14 15.97
CA ASN A 62 -3.21 -3.34 16.26
C ASN A 62 -2.04 -2.98 17.17
N ALA A 63 -2.14 -3.34 18.44
CA ALA A 63 -1.18 -2.95 19.47
C ALA A 63 0.15 -3.72 19.38
N SER A 64 1.13 -3.30 20.18
CA SER A 64 2.45 -3.92 20.22
C SER A 64 2.39 -5.41 20.57
N GLY A 65 3.07 -6.23 19.78
CA GLY A 65 3.06 -7.69 19.89
C GLY A 65 1.76 -8.36 19.43
N ALA A 66 0.75 -7.62 18.97
CA ALA A 66 -0.48 -8.17 18.43
C ALA A 66 -0.31 -8.57 16.95
N THR A 67 -1.06 -9.57 16.50
CA THR A 67 -1.11 -10.01 15.10
C THR A 67 -2.51 -9.84 14.53
N LEU A 68 -2.59 -9.17 13.39
CA LEU A 68 -3.83 -8.95 12.62
C LEU A 68 -3.68 -9.51 11.21
N THR A 69 -4.55 -10.45 10.84
CA THR A 69 -4.63 -11.01 9.48
C THR A 69 -5.99 -10.70 8.89
N LEU A 70 -6.02 -10.08 7.71
CA LEU A 70 -7.20 -9.85 6.90
C LEU A 70 -7.15 -10.74 5.67
N ASN A 71 -8.18 -11.55 5.46
CA ASN A 71 -8.35 -12.34 4.26
C ASN A 71 -9.66 -11.93 3.60
N ARG A 72 -9.61 -11.50 2.33
CA ARG A 72 -10.80 -11.06 1.57
C ARG A 72 -11.68 -10.06 2.33
N SER A 73 -11.06 -9.23 3.15
CA SER A 73 -11.75 -8.31 4.06
C SER A 73 -11.61 -6.87 3.58
N THR A 74 -12.52 -6.01 4.03
CA THR A 74 -12.55 -4.60 3.66
C THR A 74 -12.44 -3.73 4.90
N VAL A 75 -11.54 -2.74 4.89
CA VAL A 75 -11.47 -1.66 5.89
C VAL A 75 -11.74 -0.35 5.18
N SER A 76 -12.91 0.25 5.40
CA SER A 76 -13.35 1.40 4.59
C SER A 76 -13.98 2.53 5.36
N ALA A 77 -13.92 3.76 4.84
CA ALA A 77 -14.64 4.91 5.39
C ALA A 77 -14.41 5.17 6.90
N ASN A 78 -13.31 4.67 7.46
CA ASN A 78 -12.98 4.90 8.86
C ASN A 78 -12.14 6.17 9.02
N LYS A 79 -12.19 6.77 10.20
CA LYS A 79 -11.54 8.06 10.47
C LYS A 79 -10.76 8.08 11.77
N ALA A 80 -9.49 8.47 11.68
CA ALA A 80 -8.71 8.96 12.81
C ALA A 80 -8.81 10.50 12.82
N VAL A 81 -9.38 11.07 13.88
CA VAL A 81 -9.80 12.48 13.90
C VAL A 81 -8.68 13.38 14.40
N THR A 82 -8.52 13.56 15.71
CA THR A 82 -7.57 14.54 16.26
C THR A 82 -6.16 13.96 16.31
N LEU A 83 -5.29 14.43 15.40
CA LEU A 83 -3.87 14.04 15.32
C LEU A 83 -3.61 12.52 15.20
N GLY A 84 -4.66 11.75 14.90
CA GLY A 84 -4.59 10.30 14.82
C GLY A 84 -4.09 9.81 13.46
N SER A 85 -3.19 8.84 13.49
CA SER A 85 -2.68 8.12 12.31
C SER A 85 -3.43 6.80 12.08
N GLY A 86 -3.32 6.24 10.87
CA GLY A 86 -3.96 4.98 10.52
C GLY A 86 -5.47 5.13 10.46
N GLY A 87 -5.98 5.92 9.50
CA GLY A 87 -7.41 6.19 9.37
C GLY A 87 -8.22 4.90 9.26
N GLY A 88 -7.71 3.92 8.49
CA GLY A 88 -8.22 2.56 8.47
C GLY A 88 -7.58 1.69 9.54
N ILE A 89 -6.27 1.46 9.42
CA ILE A 89 -5.50 0.56 10.28
C ILE A 89 -4.29 1.30 10.86
N TYR A 90 -4.12 1.26 12.17
CA TYR A 90 -2.89 1.64 12.84
C TYR A 90 -2.20 0.41 13.42
N ASN A 91 -0.98 0.15 13.00
CA ASN A 91 -0.16 -0.93 13.53
C ASN A 91 0.98 -0.36 14.38
N GLU A 92 0.92 -0.59 15.69
CA GLU A 92 1.92 -0.13 16.64
C GLU A 92 2.79 -1.30 17.07
N GLY A 93 3.95 -1.53 16.45
CA GLY A 93 4.86 -2.60 16.87
C GLY A 93 4.36 -4.03 16.64
N GLY A 94 3.09 -4.21 16.28
CA GLY A 94 2.48 -5.49 15.95
C GLY A 94 2.74 -5.92 14.50
N THR A 95 2.12 -7.03 14.09
CA THR A 95 2.22 -7.58 12.74
C THR A 95 0.87 -7.50 12.03
N VAL A 96 0.85 -6.92 10.82
CA VAL A 96 -0.35 -6.85 9.98
C VAL A 96 -0.12 -7.54 8.64
N ALA A 97 -1.06 -8.42 8.25
CA ALA A 97 -1.08 -9.07 6.95
C ALA A 97 -2.43 -8.90 6.26
N LEU A 98 -2.43 -8.40 5.03
CA LEU A 98 -3.60 -8.28 4.16
C LEU A 98 -3.43 -9.23 2.98
N ASN A 99 -4.35 -10.18 2.85
CA ASN A 99 -4.41 -11.10 1.74
C ASN A 99 -5.73 -10.89 1.00
N ASP A 100 -5.64 -10.58 -0.30
CA ASP A 100 -6.81 -10.42 -1.14
C ASP A 100 -7.82 -9.39 -0.57
N SER A 101 -7.34 -8.36 0.14
CA SER A 101 -8.14 -7.46 0.96
C SER A 101 -8.10 -6.01 0.45
N THR A 102 -9.06 -5.19 0.88
CA THR A 102 -9.19 -3.79 0.45
C THR A 102 -9.12 -2.84 1.65
N VAL A 103 -8.33 -1.77 1.53
CA VAL A 103 -8.35 -0.63 2.48
C VAL A 103 -8.67 0.63 1.69
N SER A 104 -9.87 1.20 1.88
CA SER A 104 -10.32 2.29 1.01
C SER A 104 -11.14 3.40 1.66
N GLY A 105 -11.00 4.63 1.16
CA GLY A 105 -11.82 5.76 1.63
C GLY A 105 -11.59 6.12 3.10
N ASN A 106 -10.51 5.67 3.73
CA ASN A 106 -10.22 5.99 5.12
C ASN A 106 -9.47 7.32 5.23
N THR A 107 -9.61 7.99 6.37
CA THR A 107 -9.02 9.32 6.60
C THR A 107 -8.27 9.39 7.93
N ALA A 108 -7.00 9.77 7.89
CA ALA A 108 -6.28 10.34 9.03
C ALA A 108 -6.26 11.86 8.84
N THR A 109 -6.97 12.62 9.68
CA THR A 109 -7.23 14.06 9.40
C THR A 109 -5.94 14.86 9.37
N ASP A 110 -5.10 14.67 10.41
CA ASP A 110 -3.84 15.37 10.59
C ASP A 110 -2.67 14.39 10.79
N GLY A 111 -2.95 13.08 10.78
CA GLY A 111 -1.98 12.02 11.02
C GLY A 111 -1.46 11.36 9.74
N PHE A 112 -0.54 10.43 9.94
CA PHE A 112 0.07 9.65 8.87
C PHE A 112 -0.79 8.44 8.50
N GLY A 113 -0.59 7.90 7.29
CA GLY A 113 -1.18 6.61 6.92
C GLY A 113 -2.70 6.70 6.84
N GLY A 114 -3.21 7.45 5.86
CA GLY A 114 -4.66 7.66 5.71
C GLY A 114 -5.43 6.33 5.65
N GLY A 115 -4.90 5.36 4.90
CA GLY A 115 -5.35 3.98 4.92
C GLY A 115 -4.70 3.19 6.05
N ILE A 116 -3.37 3.07 6.00
CA ILE A 116 -2.59 2.25 6.91
C ILE A 116 -1.38 3.02 7.43
N GLU A 117 -1.21 3.07 8.74
CA GLU A 117 0.06 3.41 9.38
C GLU A 117 0.69 2.14 9.94
N SER A 118 1.95 1.87 9.55
CA SER A 118 2.76 0.84 10.19
C SER A 118 3.92 1.47 10.94
N PHE A 119 3.72 1.66 12.25
CA PHE A 119 4.68 2.26 13.15
C PHE A 119 5.41 1.18 13.96
N SER A 120 6.70 1.05 13.73
CA SER A 120 7.62 0.08 14.34
C SER A 120 7.17 -1.39 14.19
N GLY A 121 6.32 -1.73 13.22
CA GLY A 121 5.80 -3.08 12.98
C GLY A 121 5.86 -3.49 11.50
N PRO A 122 5.99 -4.78 11.17
CA PRO A 122 5.91 -5.23 9.78
C PRO A 122 4.48 -5.16 9.23
N LEU A 123 4.38 -4.86 7.93
CA LEU A 123 3.15 -4.84 7.17
C LEU A 123 3.32 -5.67 5.90
N THR A 124 2.41 -6.60 5.62
CA THR A 124 2.42 -7.37 4.37
C THR A 124 1.12 -7.20 3.61
N LEU A 125 1.20 -6.77 2.35
CA LEU A 125 0.08 -6.75 1.40
C LEU A 125 0.34 -7.77 0.30
N ASN A 126 -0.57 -8.74 0.16
CA ASN A 126 -0.59 -9.70 -0.93
C ASN A 126 -1.91 -9.55 -1.69
N ARG A 127 -1.83 -9.29 -3.00
CA ARG A 127 -3.03 -9.24 -3.87
C ARG A 127 -4.13 -8.29 -3.37
N SER A 128 -3.72 -7.21 -2.73
CA SER A 128 -4.59 -6.30 -1.99
C SER A 128 -4.65 -4.93 -2.65
N THR A 129 -5.69 -4.16 -2.33
CA THR A 129 -5.88 -2.81 -2.86
C THR A 129 -5.95 -1.79 -1.74
N VAL A 130 -5.15 -0.72 -1.84
CA VAL A 130 -5.24 0.45 -0.97
C VAL A 130 -5.62 1.66 -1.82
N SER A 131 -6.82 2.21 -1.64
CA SER A 131 -7.31 3.23 -2.54
C SER A 131 -8.16 4.33 -1.91
N ALA A 132 -8.14 5.52 -2.52
CA ALA A 132 -8.98 6.65 -2.09
C ALA A 132 -8.82 7.03 -0.60
N ASN A 133 -7.69 6.70 0.03
CA ASN A 133 -7.44 7.08 1.42
C ASN A 133 -6.77 8.45 1.49
N LYS A 134 -6.99 9.16 2.60
CA LYS A 134 -6.47 10.51 2.84
C LYS A 134 -5.68 10.61 4.14
N GLY A 135 -4.48 11.18 4.09
CA GLY A 135 -3.63 11.41 5.26
C GLY A 135 -2.75 12.65 5.12
N TYR A 136 -1.99 12.99 6.15
CA TYR A 136 -1.04 14.10 6.10
C TYR A 136 0.23 13.74 5.30
N SER A 137 0.83 12.57 5.57
CA SER A 137 1.78 11.90 4.66
C SER A 137 1.47 10.41 4.61
N GLY A 138 1.73 9.77 3.48
CA GLY A 138 1.30 8.38 3.29
C GLY A 138 -0.22 8.31 3.17
N GLY A 139 -0.80 8.93 2.12
CA GLY A 139 -2.25 8.97 1.95
C GLY A 139 -2.84 7.55 1.96
N GLY A 140 -2.20 6.63 1.24
CA GLY A 140 -2.49 5.20 1.29
C GLY A 140 -1.81 4.56 2.50
N ILE A 141 -0.48 4.51 2.47
CA ILE A 141 0.34 3.82 3.47
C ILE A 141 1.44 4.77 3.96
N SER A 142 1.62 4.85 5.27
CA SER A 142 2.88 5.33 5.85
C SER A 142 3.53 4.20 6.65
N SER A 143 4.84 4.07 6.47
CA SER A 143 5.66 3.00 7.01
C SER A 143 6.85 3.61 7.71
N SER A 144 6.94 3.37 9.02
CA SER A 144 8.09 3.74 9.84
C SER A 144 8.49 2.56 10.69
N THR A 145 9.41 1.72 10.20
CA THR A 145 9.72 0.43 10.84
C THR A 145 10.94 0.45 11.77
N ASP A 146 11.49 1.63 12.05
CA ASP A 146 12.64 1.89 12.94
C ASP A 146 13.89 1.06 12.57
N LEU A 147 13.98 0.61 11.31
CA LEU A 147 15.10 -0.19 10.76
C LEU A 147 15.50 -1.44 11.56
N THR A 148 14.66 -1.93 12.48
CA THR A 148 14.92 -3.08 13.38
C THR A 148 14.73 -4.45 12.71
N GLY A 149 15.02 -4.56 11.41
CA GLY A 149 14.79 -5.79 10.63
C GLY A 149 13.32 -6.04 10.27
N LYS A 150 12.46 -5.04 10.43
CA LYS A 150 11.03 -5.08 10.08
C LYS A 150 10.80 -4.46 8.71
N THR A 151 9.96 -5.11 7.90
CA THR A 151 9.72 -4.75 6.51
C THR A 151 8.24 -4.49 6.24
N THR A 152 7.96 -3.46 5.46
CA THR A 152 6.68 -3.31 4.74
C THR A 152 6.81 -3.94 3.36
N THR A 153 6.17 -5.08 3.14
CA THR A 153 6.21 -5.83 1.87
C THR A 153 4.89 -5.67 1.12
N ILE A 154 4.94 -5.15 -0.10
CA ILE A 154 3.77 -4.94 -0.96
C ILE A 154 3.98 -5.74 -2.23
N ARG A 155 3.20 -6.80 -2.40
CA ARG A 155 3.37 -7.77 -3.48
C ARG A 155 2.08 -8.01 -4.25
N ASN A 156 2.16 -8.00 -5.59
CA ASN A 156 1.00 -8.18 -6.46
C ASN A 156 -0.19 -7.30 -6.09
N SER A 157 0.06 -6.07 -5.64
CA SER A 157 -0.96 -5.21 -5.03
C SER A 157 -1.09 -3.89 -5.76
N THR A 158 -2.26 -3.27 -5.63
CA THR A 158 -2.57 -1.97 -6.25
C THR A 158 -2.73 -0.89 -5.19
N ILE A 159 -2.03 0.23 -5.33
CA ILE A 159 -2.16 1.41 -4.47
C ILE A 159 -2.52 2.60 -5.37
N SER A 160 -3.75 3.10 -5.28
CA SER A 160 -4.23 4.10 -6.23
C SER A 160 -5.26 5.08 -5.70
N GLY A 161 -5.24 6.32 -6.20
CA GLY A 161 -6.23 7.33 -5.84
C GLY A 161 -6.06 7.84 -4.41
N ASN A 162 -4.96 7.55 -3.73
CA ASN A 162 -4.74 8.01 -2.38
C ASN A 162 -4.16 9.43 -2.38
N THR A 163 -4.53 10.21 -1.36
CA THR A 163 -4.18 11.63 -1.24
C THR A 163 -3.42 11.89 0.05
N ALA A 164 -2.23 12.47 -0.06
CA ALA A 164 -1.50 13.06 1.05
C ALA A 164 -1.53 14.58 0.96
N GLU A 165 -1.49 15.26 2.09
CA GLU A 165 -1.30 16.71 2.10
C GLU A 165 0.15 17.08 1.73
N VAL A 166 1.12 16.41 2.34
CA VAL A 166 2.54 16.74 2.17
C VAL A 166 3.21 15.86 1.12
N ARG A 167 3.32 14.55 1.36
CA ARG A 167 4.13 13.63 0.53
C ARG A 167 3.67 12.20 0.64
N GLY A 168 4.06 11.37 -0.32
CA GLY A 168 3.71 9.95 -0.33
C GLY A 168 2.21 9.78 -0.46
N GLY A 169 1.61 10.32 -1.53
CA GLY A 169 0.18 10.15 -1.79
C GLY A 169 -0.21 8.68 -1.70
N GLY A 170 0.53 7.81 -2.39
CA GLY A 170 0.44 6.36 -2.29
C GLY A 170 1.14 5.84 -1.05
N ILE A 171 2.46 5.99 -1.00
CA ILE A 171 3.31 5.44 0.07
C ILE A 171 4.27 6.50 0.58
N TYR A 172 4.39 6.60 1.90
CA TYR A 172 5.48 7.30 2.58
C TYR A 172 6.30 6.31 3.40
N ASN A 173 7.59 6.17 3.08
CA ASN A 173 8.54 5.35 3.83
C ASN A 173 9.45 6.26 4.66
N SER A 174 9.36 6.21 5.99
CA SER A 174 10.19 7.01 6.89
C SER A 174 11.01 6.11 7.80
N ASP A 175 12.33 6.10 7.62
CA ASP A 175 13.24 5.34 8.49
C ASP A 175 12.87 3.85 8.57
N GLY A 176 12.60 3.26 7.40
CA GLY A 176 12.13 1.88 7.25
C GLY A 176 12.59 1.20 5.96
N LEU A 177 12.35 -0.12 5.91
CA LEU A 177 12.50 -0.93 4.69
C LEU A 177 11.11 -1.19 4.10
N THR A 178 10.86 -0.64 2.91
CA THR A 178 9.67 -0.94 2.10
C THR A 178 10.09 -1.68 0.83
N ALA A 179 9.50 -2.85 0.58
CA ALA A 179 9.74 -3.67 -0.61
C ALA A 179 8.49 -3.73 -1.49
N LEU A 180 8.61 -3.26 -2.73
CA LEU A 180 7.56 -3.26 -3.75
C LEU A 180 7.86 -4.30 -4.81
N GLU A 181 6.99 -5.29 -4.96
CA GLU A 181 7.20 -6.40 -5.87
C GLU A 181 5.96 -6.63 -6.74
N TYR A 182 6.12 -6.59 -8.07
CA TYR A 182 5.02 -6.83 -9.01
C TYR A 182 3.75 -6.04 -8.66
N SER A 183 3.90 -4.79 -8.23
CA SER A 183 2.80 -3.97 -7.71
C SER A 183 2.61 -2.72 -8.56
N THR A 184 1.43 -2.09 -8.45
CA THR A 184 1.06 -0.91 -9.24
C THR A 184 0.68 0.24 -8.31
N ILE A 185 1.46 1.33 -8.36
CA ILE A 185 1.28 2.55 -7.59
C ILE A 185 1.01 3.69 -8.59
N THR A 186 -0.23 4.15 -8.69
CA THR A 186 -0.65 5.10 -9.75
C THR A 186 -1.82 5.97 -9.32
N ASN A 187 -2.02 7.13 -9.94
CA ASN A 187 -3.09 8.09 -9.65
C ASN A 187 -3.13 8.54 -8.18
N ASN A 188 -2.01 8.50 -7.46
CA ASN A 188 -1.93 9.06 -6.11
C ASN A 188 -1.51 10.52 -6.17
N THR A 189 -1.80 11.28 -5.12
CA THR A 189 -1.63 12.74 -5.07
C THR A 189 -0.99 13.19 -3.76
N ALA A 190 -0.01 14.08 -3.81
CA ALA A 190 0.48 14.89 -2.71
C ALA A 190 0.26 16.38 -3.04
N THR A 191 -0.54 17.10 -2.24
CA THR A 191 -1.10 18.41 -2.67
C THR A 191 -0.20 19.63 -2.43
N LEU A 192 0.52 19.70 -1.31
CA LEU A 192 1.25 20.92 -0.91
C LEU A 192 2.72 20.92 -1.31
N SER A 193 3.44 19.81 -1.13
CA SER A 193 4.89 19.79 -1.42
C SER A 193 5.22 19.32 -2.83
N GLY A 194 4.25 18.74 -3.54
CA GLY A 194 4.41 18.22 -4.89
C GLY A 194 5.34 17.00 -5.03
N ASN A 195 6.12 16.65 -4.02
CA ASN A 195 7.10 15.57 -4.12
C ASN A 195 6.53 14.22 -3.67
N GLY A 196 6.76 13.20 -4.49
CA GLY A 196 6.54 11.79 -4.21
C GLY A 196 5.08 11.45 -4.05
N SER A 197 4.21 11.92 -4.93
CA SER A 197 2.78 11.55 -4.89
C SER A 197 2.59 10.05 -5.03
N GLY A 198 3.42 9.36 -5.82
CA GLY A 198 3.47 7.91 -5.83
C GLY A 198 4.09 7.37 -4.55
N VAL A 199 5.42 7.46 -4.47
CA VAL A 199 6.22 6.98 -3.33
C VAL A 199 7.20 8.06 -2.91
N ALA A 200 7.13 8.46 -1.64
CA ALA A 200 8.11 9.31 -1.00
C ALA A 200 8.91 8.52 0.04
N SER A 201 10.23 8.73 0.11
CA SER A 201 11.09 8.08 1.10
C SER A 201 11.95 9.09 1.86
N ARG A 202 11.99 8.98 3.19
CA ARG A 202 12.78 9.82 4.09
C ARG A 202 13.62 8.92 4.99
N GLY A 203 14.91 9.19 5.06
CA GLY A 203 15.76 8.55 6.06
C GLY A 203 17.23 8.56 5.67
N ASP A 204 18.03 7.90 6.50
CA ASP A 204 19.48 7.79 6.32
C ASP A 204 19.87 6.67 5.32
N ASN A 205 21.16 6.32 5.29
CA ASN A 205 21.68 5.28 4.41
C ASN A 205 21.18 3.86 4.72
N ALA A 206 20.58 3.62 5.90
CA ALA A 206 20.00 2.33 6.25
C ALA A 206 18.53 2.21 5.80
N THR A 207 17.86 3.34 5.55
CA THR A 207 16.52 3.36 4.93
C THR A 207 16.57 2.85 3.49
N LYS A 208 15.56 2.07 3.11
CA LYS A 208 15.46 1.44 1.79
C LYS A 208 14.03 1.41 1.28
N THR A 209 13.86 1.86 0.04
CA THR A 209 12.66 1.56 -0.76
C THR A 209 13.09 0.71 -1.94
N GLU A 210 12.92 -0.60 -1.80
CA GLU A 210 13.30 -1.56 -2.82
C GLU A 210 12.14 -1.79 -3.79
N VAL A 211 12.43 -1.78 -5.09
CA VAL A 211 11.39 -1.91 -6.11
C VAL A 211 11.81 -2.92 -7.15
N LEU A 212 10.98 -3.94 -7.36
CA LEU A 212 11.16 -5.01 -8.33
C LEU A 212 9.90 -5.15 -9.19
N SER A 213 10.10 -5.16 -10.51
CA SER A 213 9.05 -5.49 -11.48
C SER A 213 7.72 -4.75 -11.27
N SER A 214 7.77 -3.52 -10.76
CA SER A 214 6.60 -2.75 -10.33
C SER A 214 6.40 -1.48 -11.14
N ILE A 215 5.17 -0.98 -11.17
CA ILE A 215 4.80 0.28 -11.80
C ILE A 215 4.66 1.35 -10.70
N VAL A 216 5.42 2.45 -10.80
CA VAL A 216 5.20 3.68 -10.03
C VAL A 216 5.16 4.83 -11.04
N SER A 217 3.97 5.16 -11.51
CA SER A 217 3.80 6.05 -12.67
C SER A 217 2.39 6.67 -12.69
N ALA A 218 2.25 7.82 -13.34
CA ALA A 218 1.00 8.58 -13.44
C ALA A 218 0.42 8.96 -12.07
N ASN A 219 1.28 9.28 -11.11
CA ASN A 219 0.89 10.00 -9.90
C ASN A 219 0.98 11.51 -10.17
N LEU A 220 0.22 12.33 -9.43
CA LEU A 220 0.23 13.78 -9.64
C LEU A 220 1.60 14.36 -9.27
N ASN A 221 2.08 15.40 -9.95
CA ASN A 221 3.39 16.02 -9.68
C ASN A 221 4.56 15.07 -9.99
N THR A 222 4.95 14.19 -9.06
CA THR A 222 6.05 13.24 -9.24
C THR A 222 5.76 11.84 -8.70
N ASP A 223 6.43 10.84 -9.27
CA ASP A 223 6.19 9.42 -8.97
C ASP A 223 7.09 8.86 -7.86
N VAL A 224 8.39 9.16 -7.86
CA VAL A 224 9.36 8.66 -6.89
C VAL A 224 10.29 9.75 -6.37
N ASP A 225 10.24 10.01 -5.07
CA ASP A 225 11.08 11.05 -4.45
C ASP A 225 11.68 10.64 -3.12
N PHE A 226 12.95 10.97 -2.93
CA PHE A 226 13.51 11.05 -1.60
C PHE A 226 13.34 12.47 -1.04
N VAL A 227 13.26 12.58 0.28
CA VAL A 227 13.15 13.89 0.94
C VAL A 227 14.48 14.64 0.84
N LEU A 228 14.45 15.87 0.35
CA LEU A 228 15.65 16.71 0.25
C LEU A 228 16.33 16.87 1.61
N GLY A 229 17.67 16.83 1.60
CA GLY A 229 18.47 16.83 2.83
C GLY A 229 18.64 15.45 3.47
N THR A 230 18.06 14.39 2.89
CA THR A 230 18.33 13.00 3.28
C THR A 230 19.01 12.21 2.16
N ALA A 231 19.43 10.97 2.45
CA ALA A 231 20.00 10.10 1.43
C ALA A 231 18.92 9.68 0.41
N ASN A 232 19.33 9.41 -0.84
CA ASN A 232 18.46 8.68 -1.76
C ASN A 232 18.44 7.20 -1.31
N THR A 233 17.27 6.75 -0.87
CA THR A 233 17.05 5.44 -0.27
C THR A 233 16.41 4.45 -1.24
N PHE A 234 16.12 4.87 -2.47
CA PHE A 234 15.56 3.97 -3.48
C PHE A 234 16.61 3.00 -4.01
N VAL A 235 16.20 1.74 -4.12
CA VAL A 235 17.02 0.67 -4.68
C VAL A 235 16.20 -0.07 -5.72
N SER A 236 16.55 0.14 -7.00
CA SER A 236 15.97 -0.69 -8.05
C SER A 236 16.55 -2.11 -8.00
N ARG A 237 15.65 -3.09 -8.07
CA ARG A 237 15.94 -4.51 -8.30
C ARG A 237 15.68 -4.92 -9.76
N GLY A 238 15.40 -3.96 -10.64
CA GLY A 238 15.20 -4.17 -12.08
C GLY A 238 13.74 -4.36 -12.50
N PHE A 239 13.54 -4.30 -13.82
CA PHE A 239 12.25 -4.52 -14.49
C PHE A 239 11.12 -3.58 -14.06
N ASN A 240 11.45 -2.42 -13.49
CA ASN A 240 10.45 -1.47 -13.02
C ASN A 240 9.96 -0.56 -14.14
N ARG A 241 8.77 0.02 -13.98
CA ARG A 241 8.26 1.08 -14.83
C ARG A 241 7.95 2.31 -13.99
N ILE A 242 8.79 3.31 -14.11
CA ILE A 242 8.83 4.48 -13.25
C ILE A 242 8.59 5.72 -14.09
N GLY A 243 7.75 6.63 -13.63
CA GLY A 243 7.66 7.96 -14.23
C GLY A 243 8.79 8.86 -13.75
N ASP A 244 8.45 10.02 -13.21
CA ASP A 244 9.41 11.06 -12.84
C ASP A 244 9.58 11.26 -11.33
N GLY A 245 10.41 12.23 -10.95
CA GLY A 245 10.77 12.53 -9.57
C GLY A 245 12.28 12.51 -9.33
N ASN A 246 12.70 13.07 -8.20
CA ASN A 246 14.12 13.28 -7.88
C ASN A 246 14.87 11.96 -7.61
N ALA A 247 14.16 10.86 -7.36
CA ALA A 247 14.76 9.54 -7.12
C ALA A 247 14.89 8.70 -8.40
N THR A 248 14.40 9.18 -9.55
CA THR A 248 14.30 8.42 -10.81
C THR A 248 15.66 7.83 -11.25
N ALA A 249 16.77 8.51 -10.97
CA ALA A 249 18.11 8.04 -11.29
C ALA A 249 18.50 6.71 -10.61
N ALA A 250 17.81 6.30 -9.53
CA ALA A 250 18.01 5.01 -8.88
C ALA A 250 17.54 3.81 -9.72
N PHE A 251 16.74 4.05 -10.76
CA PHE A 251 16.15 3.03 -11.62
C PHE A 251 16.95 2.86 -12.91
N ASN A 252 18.12 2.25 -12.75
CA ASN A 252 19.13 2.04 -13.79
C ASN A 252 19.52 0.57 -13.97
N LYS A 253 18.70 -0.36 -13.47
CA LYS A 253 18.96 -1.80 -13.54
C LYS A 253 18.35 -2.41 -14.81
N PRO A 254 18.79 -3.62 -15.21
CA PRO A 254 18.25 -4.30 -16.38
C PRO A 254 16.73 -4.37 -16.36
N GLY A 255 16.12 -4.00 -17.49
CA GLY A 255 14.68 -4.00 -17.69
C GLY A 255 13.92 -2.81 -17.10
N ASP A 256 14.58 -1.93 -16.33
CA ASP A 256 13.94 -0.70 -15.88
C ASP A 256 13.54 0.18 -17.07
N GLN A 257 12.36 0.78 -16.97
CA GLN A 257 11.79 1.78 -17.87
C GLN A 257 11.53 3.02 -17.04
N SER A 258 12.42 4.01 -17.08
CA SER A 258 12.30 5.27 -16.33
C SER A 258 11.71 6.39 -17.20
N LEU A 259 11.21 7.46 -16.55
CA LEU A 259 10.57 8.61 -17.20
C LEU A 259 9.35 8.24 -18.05
N VAL A 260 8.62 7.20 -17.66
CA VAL A 260 7.39 6.78 -18.32
C VAL A 260 6.18 7.37 -17.61
N MET A 261 5.67 8.50 -18.10
CA MET A 261 4.53 9.21 -17.48
C MET A 261 3.16 8.59 -17.77
N VAL A 262 3.06 7.82 -18.86
CA VAL A 262 1.82 7.15 -19.28
C VAL A 262 2.07 5.64 -19.26
N PRO A 263 1.64 4.92 -18.20
CA PRO A 263 1.92 3.51 -18.05
C PRO A 263 1.02 2.61 -18.92
N GLY A 264 0.04 3.18 -19.62
CA GLY A 264 -0.91 2.42 -20.45
C GLY A 264 -1.82 1.52 -19.60
N LEU A 265 -2.41 2.10 -18.57
CA LEU A 265 -3.30 1.43 -17.62
C LEU A 265 -4.75 1.90 -17.82
N GLY A 266 -5.71 0.98 -17.62
CA GLY A 266 -7.12 1.31 -17.52
C GLY A 266 -7.47 1.92 -16.14
N PRO A 267 -8.73 2.33 -15.92
CA PRO A 267 -9.17 2.82 -14.61
C PRO A 267 -9.06 1.74 -13.53
N LEU A 268 -9.05 2.17 -12.26
CA LEU A 268 -9.20 1.25 -11.13
C LEU A 268 -10.61 0.65 -11.20
N ALA A 269 -10.70 -0.65 -11.44
CA ALA A 269 -11.97 -1.32 -11.65
C ALA A 269 -11.93 -2.78 -11.20
N ASN A 270 -13.10 -3.41 -11.12
CA ASN A 270 -13.19 -4.85 -10.98
C ASN A 270 -12.80 -5.51 -12.32
N ASN A 271 -11.54 -5.94 -12.44
CA ASN A 271 -11.00 -6.58 -13.64
C ASN A 271 -10.95 -8.11 -13.51
N GLY A 272 -11.83 -8.68 -12.68
CA GLY A 272 -11.79 -10.05 -12.21
C GLY A 272 -10.83 -10.21 -11.03
N GLY A 273 -11.11 -11.13 -10.11
CA GLY A 273 -10.33 -11.33 -8.89
C GLY A 273 -10.98 -10.74 -7.63
N PRO A 274 -10.32 -10.87 -6.46
CA PRO A 274 -10.92 -10.51 -5.17
C PRO A 274 -10.87 -9.01 -4.85
N THR A 275 -10.00 -8.24 -5.52
CA THR A 275 -9.80 -6.80 -5.27
C THR A 275 -9.70 -6.03 -6.59
N GLN A 276 -9.99 -4.72 -6.57
CA GLN A 276 -9.90 -3.87 -7.77
C GLN A 276 -8.45 -3.68 -8.22
N THR A 277 -8.21 -3.65 -9.52
CA THR A 277 -6.87 -3.46 -10.11
C THR A 277 -6.91 -2.46 -11.26
N HIS A 278 -5.75 -2.02 -11.74
CA HIS A 278 -5.63 -1.37 -13.04
C HIS A 278 -5.29 -2.39 -14.12
N ALA A 279 -6.14 -2.51 -15.15
CA ALA A 279 -5.86 -3.40 -16.27
C ALA A 279 -4.72 -2.84 -17.13
N VAL A 280 -3.76 -3.68 -17.54
CA VAL A 280 -2.76 -3.31 -18.54
C VAL A 280 -3.43 -3.25 -19.92
N LEU A 281 -3.39 -2.07 -20.55
CA LEU A 281 -4.01 -1.83 -21.85
C LEU A 281 -3.14 -2.34 -22.99
N LYS A 282 -3.79 -2.67 -24.12
CA LYS A 282 -3.09 -3.10 -25.34
C LYS A 282 -2.10 -2.00 -25.77
N GLY A 283 -0.88 -2.40 -26.12
CA GLY A 283 0.19 -1.48 -26.53
C GLY A 283 1.01 -0.90 -25.38
N SER A 284 0.67 -1.21 -24.11
CA SER A 284 1.50 -0.84 -22.98
C SER A 284 2.85 -1.57 -23.02
N SER A 285 3.95 -0.84 -22.81
CA SER A 285 5.30 -1.43 -22.66
C SER A 285 5.51 -2.19 -21.35
N ALA A 286 4.48 -2.30 -20.50
CA ALA A 286 4.51 -3.16 -19.32
C ALA A 286 4.28 -4.63 -19.68
N ILE A 287 3.68 -4.91 -20.84
CA ILE A 287 3.30 -6.25 -21.28
C ILE A 287 4.57 -7.08 -21.57
N ASP A 288 4.67 -8.27 -20.97
CA ASP A 288 5.78 -9.21 -21.15
C ASP A 288 7.17 -8.62 -20.81
N ARG A 289 7.23 -7.62 -19.91
CA ARG A 289 8.49 -6.92 -19.52
C ARG A 289 8.90 -7.07 -18.06
N GLY A 290 8.13 -7.76 -17.24
CA GLY A 290 8.45 -8.06 -15.85
C GLY A 290 9.61 -9.03 -15.67
N ALA A 291 10.10 -9.17 -14.44
CA ALA A 291 11.30 -9.94 -14.13
C ALA A 291 11.23 -11.41 -14.61
N VAL A 292 12.35 -11.89 -15.14
CA VAL A 292 12.46 -13.26 -15.71
C VAL A 292 12.45 -14.32 -14.62
N ASN A 293 13.13 -14.04 -13.50
CA ASN A 293 13.20 -14.91 -12.34
C ASN A 293 12.28 -14.39 -11.23
N GLY A 294 11.63 -15.30 -10.50
CA GLY A 294 10.77 -14.93 -9.37
C GLY A 294 9.39 -14.40 -9.76
N CYS A 295 8.98 -14.54 -11.02
CA CYS A 295 7.63 -14.26 -11.48
C CYS A 295 6.60 -15.01 -10.60
N PRO A 296 5.69 -14.31 -9.90
CA PRO A 296 4.68 -14.95 -9.07
C PRO A 296 3.78 -15.87 -9.91
N LYS A 297 3.30 -16.98 -9.34
CA LYS A 297 2.41 -17.92 -10.05
C LYS A 297 1.14 -17.27 -10.59
N THR A 298 0.65 -16.24 -9.91
CA THR A 298 -0.54 -15.48 -10.27
C THR A 298 -0.33 -13.98 -10.09
N ASP A 299 -1.12 -13.19 -10.82
CA ASP A 299 -1.26 -11.74 -10.58
C ASP A 299 -2.20 -11.44 -9.39
N GLN A 300 -2.51 -10.17 -9.16
CA GLN A 300 -3.43 -9.73 -8.11
C GLN A 300 -4.79 -10.43 -8.15
N ARG A 301 -5.25 -10.82 -9.33
CA ARG A 301 -6.58 -11.34 -9.58
C ARG A 301 -6.66 -12.86 -9.43
N GLY A 302 -5.51 -13.52 -9.25
CA GLY A 302 -5.39 -14.97 -9.35
C GLY A 302 -5.19 -15.47 -10.79
N THR A 303 -4.98 -14.58 -11.76
CA THR A 303 -4.70 -14.99 -13.15
C THR A 303 -3.29 -15.57 -13.25
N ARG A 304 -3.12 -16.74 -13.88
CA ARG A 304 -1.82 -17.40 -14.04
C ARG A 304 -0.83 -16.48 -14.76
N ARG A 305 0.42 -16.44 -14.28
CA ARG A 305 1.57 -15.83 -14.96
C ARG A 305 2.64 -16.89 -15.30
N PRO A 306 3.51 -16.64 -16.30
CA PRO A 306 3.36 -15.60 -17.31
C PRO A 306 2.34 -15.99 -18.40
N GLN A 307 1.83 -15.01 -19.14
CA GLN A 307 1.03 -15.17 -20.35
C GLN A 307 1.61 -14.30 -21.46
N ASN A 308 1.56 -14.78 -22.72
CA ASN A 308 2.02 -14.01 -23.88
C ASN A 308 1.02 -12.90 -24.25
N GLY A 309 1.04 -11.81 -23.48
CA GLY A 309 0.08 -10.71 -23.57
C GLY A 309 0.24 -9.85 -24.81
N ASP A 310 1.44 -9.77 -25.39
CA ASP A 310 1.71 -9.03 -26.63
C ASP A 310 1.62 -9.87 -27.91
N GLY A 311 1.50 -11.20 -27.76
CA GLY A 311 1.43 -12.16 -28.85
C GLY A 311 2.77 -12.41 -29.55
N LYS A 312 3.91 -12.03 -28.93
CA LYS A 312 5.24 -12.10 -29.52
C LYS A 312 6.23 -12.83 -28.60
N GLY A 313 7.09 -13.64 -29.20
CA GLY A 313 8.22 -14.25 -28.48
C GLY A 313 7.80 -15.16 -27.31
N THR A 314 8.65 -15.20 -26.27
CA THR A 314 8.44 -16.01 -25.06
C THR A 314 7.64 -15.25 -24.01
N SER A 315 6.68 -15.93 -23.37
CA SER A 315 5.88 -15.35 -22.30
C SER A 315 6.74 -14.91 -21.12
N ARG A 316 6.56 -13.66 -20.69
CA ARG A 316 7.11 -13.10 -19.45
C ARG A 316 5.97 -12.50 -18.65
N CYS A 317 6.15 -12.32 -17.35
CA CYS A 317 5.13 -11.58 -16.61
C CYS A 317 5.09 -10.14 -17.08
N ASP A 318 3.93 -9.52 -16.92
CA ASP A 318 3.83 -8.08 -17.03
C ASP A 318 4.48 -7.39 -15.82
N ILE A 319 4.94 -6.16 -16.02
CA ILE A 319 5.34 -5.27 -14.93
C ILE A 319 4.07 -4.85 -14.17
N GLY A 320 4.11 -4.91 -12.84
CA GLY A 320 3.01 -4.47 -11.96
C GLY A 320 2.05 -5.58 -11.53
N ALA A 321 0.87 -5.19 -11.03
CA ALA A 321 -0.05 -6.07 -10.31
C ALA A 321 -0.96 -6.94 -11.19
N TYR A 322 -0.98 -6.68 -12.50
CA TYR A 322 -1.91 -7.27 -13.45
C TYR A 322 -1.17 -8.08 -14.52
N GLU A 323 -1.77 -9.15 -15.02
CA GLU A 323 -1.29 -9.92 -16.18
C GLU A 323 -2.22 -9.80 -17.39
N LYS A 324 -1.71 -9.34 -18.52
CA LYS A 324 -2.45 -9.28 -19.76
C LYS A 324 -2.70 -10.69 -20.28
N LYS A 325 -3.97 -11.00 -20.54
CA LYS A 325 -4.34 -12.28 -21.13
C LYS A 325 -3.72 -12.44 -22.51
N ALA A 326 -3.28 -13.66 -22.81
CA ALA A 326 -2.71 -13.98 -24.11
C ALA A 326 -3.68 -13.61 -25.25
N VAL A 327 -3.14 -13.02 -26.31
CA VAL A 327 -3.88 -12.82 -27.55
C VAL A 327 -4.08 -14.20 -28.19
N ARG A 328 -5.33 -14.59 -28.42
CA ARG A 328 -5.66 -15.79 -29.20
C ARG A 328 -5.53 -15.50 -30.69
#